data_AF-K1U4C7-F1
#
_entry.id   AF-K1U4C7-F1
#
_cell.length_a   1.000
_cell.length_b   1.000
_cell.length_c   1.000
_cell.angle_alpha   90.00
_cell.angle_beta   90.00
_cell.angle_gamma   90.00
#
_symmetry.space_group_name_H-M   'P 1'
#
loop_
_entity.id
_entity.type
_entity.pdbx_description
1 polymer ?
#
loop_
_entity_poly.entity_id
_entity_poly.type
_entity_poly.pdbx_seq_one_letter_code
_entity_poly.pdbx_strand_id
1 'polypeptide(L)'
;SYDEYISKLSTGRVLGMIDQWWDFAYTAGDAIKQAGLDAQGCDYIPLPITIDESVKNQWHNAGGAFNSGSGLAITVSCKDVPGALKLINDLLDQDIHNLRFWGVEGVDYEVDENGEFYRTPEQRTQASDTEYKASHMCSYSYFPQYNGTSDDGINANKPDGQAREFFDGLNDDVKEAFQAYGAETYVEMLGTNEAPGEWYPMWSFSNNFNTSTPGGMAWTKIGEVKHEYLPQVVMAADFDKAWADYMDAYNACKPEDFISELQAELDSRMELAAKFK
;
A
#
# COMPACT_ATOMS: atom_id res chain seq x y z
N SER A 1 6.72 16.26 9.61
CA SER A 1 7.40 15.06 9.07
C SER A 1 6.42 13.89 9.04
N TYR A 2 6.83 12.75 8.47
CA TYR A 2 6.03 11.51 8.54
C TYR A 2 5.81 11.07 10.00
N ASP A 3 6.84 11.13 10.86
CA ASP A 3 6.72 10.79 12.28
C ASP A 3 5.68 11.65 13.02
N GLU A 4 5.67 12.96 12.75
CA GLU A 4 4.66 13.87 13.34
C GLU A 4 3.24 13.58 12.82
N TYR A 5 3.13 13.15 11.56
CA TYR A 5 1.87 12.76 10.95
C TYR A 5 1.33 11.48 11.61
N ILE A 6 2.12 10.41 11.65
CA ILE A 6 1.76 9.15 12.30
C ILE A 6 1.46 9.38 13.79
N SER A 7 2.29 10.15 14.50
CA SER A 7 2.05 10.48 15.90
C SER A 7 0.68 11.14 16.13
N LYS A 8 0.22 12.01 15.23
CA LYS A 8 -1.12 12.61 15.32
C LYS A 8 -2.21 11.57 15.06
N LEU A 9 -2.08 10.75 14.02
CA LEU A 9 -3.04 9.68 13.72
C LEU A 9 -3.20 8.71 14.89
N SER A 10 -2.08 8.29 15.49
CA SER A 10 -2.05 7.39 16.65
C SER A 10 -2.77 7.93 17.90
N THR A 11 -3.15 9.23 17.94
CA THR A 11 -3.95 9.78 19.05
C THR A 11 -5.46 9.59 18.87
N GLY A 12 -5.93 9.09 17.72
CA GLY A 12 -7.36 8.97 17.41
C GLY A 12 -8.08 10.32 17.18
N ARG A 13 -7.34 11.43 17.05
CA ARG A 13 -7.92 12.79 16.94
C ARG A 13 -8.16 13.25 15.51
N VAL A 14 -7.72 12.49 14.51
CA VAL A 14 -7.86 12.85 13.10
C VAL A 14 -9.14 12.22 12.56
N LEU A 15 -10.07 13.06 12.08
CA LEU A 15 -11.39 12.63 11.63
C LEU A 15 -11.43 12.25 10.14
N GLY A 16 -10.41 12.62 9.38
CA GLY A 16 -10.34 12.34 7.95
C GLY A 16 -8.99 12.75 7.36
N MET A 17 -8.57 12.05 6.32
CA MET A 17 -7.31 12.24 5.62
C MET A 17 -7.40 11.76 4.16
N ILE A 18 -6.42 12.14 3.35
CA ILE A 18 -6.24 11.62 1.99
C ILE A 18 -4.91 10.87 1.99
N ASP A 19 -4.98 9.56 2.18
CA ASP A 19 -3.81 8.70 2.27
C ASP A 19 -4.14 7.27 1.85
N GLN A 20 -3.11 6.48 1.55
CA GLN A 20 -3.25 5.07 1.24
C GLN A 20 -3.15 4.25 2.53
N TRP A 21 -4.01 3.23 2.66
CA TRP A 21 -4.11 2.40 3.86
C TRP A 21 -2.75 1.90 4.38
N TRP A 22 -1.87 1.45 3.47
CA TRP A 22 -0.56 0.92 3.84
C TRP A 22 0.37 1.96 4.49
N ASP A 23 0.20 3.25 4.20
CA ASP A 23 1.13 4.29 4.68
C ASP A 23 0.91 4.61 6.16
N PHE A 24 -0.28 4.36 6.70
CA PHE A 24 -0.57 4.64 8.11
C PHE A 24 -1.07 3.45 8.93
N ALA A 25 -1.82 2.50 8.34
CA ALA A 25 -2.58 1.53 9.12
C ALA A 25 -1.70 0.64 10.01
N TYR A 26 -0.54 0.21 9.51
CA TYR A 26 0.38 -0.68 10.24
C TYR A 26 1.14 -0.01 11.39
N THR A 27 1.04 1.32 11.54
CA THR A 27 1.67 2.04 12.65
C THR A 27 0.62 2.77 13.48
N ALA A 28 -0.21 3.60 12.85
CA ALA A 28 -1.26 4.33 13.53
C ALA A 28 -2.41 3.44 13.97
N GLY A 29 -2.86 2.50 13.14
CA GLY A 29 -3.94 1.55 13.47
C GLY A 29 -3.53 0.63 14.62
N ASP A 30 -2.32 0.09 14.58
CA ASP A 30 -1.78 -0.71 15.69
C ASP A 30 -1.66 0.09 16.99
N ALA A 31 -1.22 1.36 16.92
CA ALA A 31 -1.15 2.23 18.10
C ALA A 31 -2.55 2.55 18.68
N ILE A 32 -3.54 2.79 17.81
CA ILE A 32 -4.95 3.00 18.20
C ILE A 32 -5.47 1.77 18.95
N LYS A 33 -5.22 0.57 18.40
CA LYS A 33 -5.62 -0.71 19.01
C LYS A 33 -4.94 -0.95 20.35
N GLN A 34 -3.62 -0.75 20.43
CA GLN A 34 -2.86 -0.89 21.68
C GLN A 34 -3.31 0.10 22.76
N ALA A 35 -3.79 1.28 22.36
CA ALA A 35 -4.34 2.27 23.27
C ALA A 35 -5.81 2.02 23.66
N GLY A 36 -6.47 1.01 23.08
CA GLY A 36 -7.90 0.73 23.28
C GLY A 36 -8.80 1.85 22.78
N LEU A 37 -8.34 2.64 21.79
CA LEU A 37 -9.08 3.72 21.18
C LEU A 37 -10.04 3.21 20.10
N ASP A 38 -9.69 2.10 19.47
CA ASP A 38 -10.54 1.32 18.56
C ASP A 38 -11.86 0.92 19.24
N ALA A 39 -11.80 0.41 20.48
CA ALA A 39 -12.99 0.11 21.29
C ALA A 39 -13.83 1.34 21.66
N GLN A 40 -13.32 2.56 21.43
CA GLN A 40 -14.02 3.83 21.60
C GLN A 40 -14.54 4.40 20.27
N GLY A 41 -14.44 3.65 19.17
CA GLY A 41 -14.87 4.03 17.83
C GLY A 41 -13.85 4.85 17.05
N CYS A 42 -12.56 4.75 17.39
CA CYS A 42 -11.50 5.39 16.61
C CYS A 42 -11.06 4.47 15.48
N ASP A 43 -11.79 4.48 14.37
CA ASP A 43 -11.50 3.68 13.19
C ASP A 43 -11.55 4.51 11.89
N TYR A 44 -10.91 3.99 10.84
CA TYR A 44 -10.89 4.62 9.52
C TYR A 44 -11.58 3.74 8.49
N ILE A 45 -12.58 4.31 7.83
CA ILE A 45 -13.23 3.72 6.66
C ILE A 45 -12.92 4.58 5.42
N PRO A 46 -12.73 3.96 4.25
CA PRO A 46 -12.56 4.71 3.02
C PRO A 46 -13.93 5.21 2.53
N LEU A 47 -13.94 6.44 2.01
CA LEU A 47 -15.12 7.01 1.39
C LEU A 47 -14.79 7.39 -0.06
N PRO A 48 -15.59 6.99 -1.06
CA PRO A 48 -15.33 7.28 -2.47
C PRO A 48 -15.69 8.73 -2.85
N ILE A 49 -15.18 9.69 -2.08
CA ILE A 49 -15.53 11.11 -2.21
C ILE A 49 -14.95 11.66 -3.51
N THR A 50 -15.77 12.39 -4.26
CA THR A 50 -15.39 13.15 -5.45
C THR A 50 -15.90 14.59 -5.32
N ILE A 51 -15.50 15.47 -6.25
CA ILE A 51 -15.87 16.89 -6.21
C ILE A 51 -17.38 17.11 -6.36
N ASP A 52 -18.06 16.22 -7.10
CA ASP A 52 -19.51 16.19 -7.26
C ASP A 52 -19.99 14.80 -7.70
N GLU A 53 -21.30 14.55 -7.56
CA GLU A 53 -21.94 13.25 -7.81
C GLU A 53 -21.82 12.74 -9.26
N SER A 54 -21.54 13.62 -10.24
CA SER A 54 -21.37 13.21 -11.63
C SER A 54 -20.00 12.59 -11.91
N VAL A 55 -19.04 12.79 -11.01
CA VAL A 55 -17.69 12.25 -11.14
C VAL A 55 -17.62 10.88 -10.50
N LYS A 56 -17.40 9.86 -11.34
CA LYS A 56 -17.10 8.50 -10.87
C LYS A 56 -15.71 8.47 -10.24
N ASN A 57 -15.63 7.97 -9.01
CA ASN A 57 -14.36 7.86 -8.30
C ASN A 57 -13.39 6.86 -8.98
N GLN A 58 -12.09 7.11 -8.85
CA GLN A 58 -11.00 6.27 -9.38
C GLN A 58 -10.01 5.90 -8.26
N TRP A 59 -10.48 5.81 -7.02
CA TRP A 59 -9.64 5.59 -5.83
C TRP A 59 -9.00 4.20 -5.81
N HIS A 60 -9.64 3.21 -6.44
CA HIS A 60 -9.13 1.85 -6.56
C HIS A 60 -9.30 1.31 -7.99
N ASN A 61 -8.25 0.64 -8.49
CA ASN A 61 -8.22 -0.03 -9.78
C ASN A 61 -7.90 -1.52 -9.59
N ALA A 62 -8.62 -2.39 -10.31
CA ALA A 62 -8.33 -3.80 -10.42
C ALA A 62 -7.02 -4.04 -11.17
N GLY A 63 -6.42 -5.20 -10.91
CA GLY A 63 -5.18 -5.62 -11.54
C GLY A 63 -4.01 -5.43 -10.59
N GLY A 64 -3.38 -6.53 -10.19
CA GLY A 64 -2.18 -6.49 -9.37
C GLY A 64 -1.12 -5.62 -10.05
N ALA A 65 -0.61 -4.64 -9.32
CA ALA A 65 0.45 -3.76 -9.79
C ALA A 65 1.82 -4.38 -9.46
N PHE A 66 2.58 -4.78 -10.47
CA PHE A 66 3.97 -5.16 -10.25
C PHE A 66 4.82 -3.90 -9.97
N ASN A 67 5.38 -3.82 -8.76
CA ASN A 67 6.32 -2.78 -8.39
C ASN A 67 7.75 -3.27 -8.60
N SER A 68 8.40 -2.82 -9.67
CA SER A 68 9.81 -3.14 -9.96
C SER A 68 10.82 -2.27 -9.19
N GLY A 69 10.36 -1.25 -8.45
CA GLY A 69 11.23 -0.30 -7.75
C GLY A 69 11.67 -0.72 -6.34
N SER A 70 11.37 -1.95 -5.92
CA SER A 70 11.61 -2.44 -4.57
C SER A 70 12.04 -3.91 -4.60
N GLY A 71 12.95 -4.33 -3.70
CA GLY A 71 13.39 -5.71 -3.63
C GLY A 71 14.74 -5.91 -2.95
N LEU A 72 15.37 -7.05 -3.26
CA LEU A 72 16.72 -7.40 -2.82
C LEU A 72 17.69 -7.47 -3.99
N ALA A 73 18.99 -7.29 -3.71
CA ALA A 73 20.05 -7.42 -4.70
C ALA A 73 21.22 -8.25 -4.14
N ILE A 74 21.88 -9.03 -5.01
CA ILE A 74 23.12 -9.71 -4.71
C ILE A 74 24.27 -8.84 -5.20
N THR A 75 25.20 -8.46 -4.32
CA THR A 75 26.33 -7.62 -4.71
C THR A 75 27.28 -8.36 -5.63
N VAL A 76 27.98 -7.62 -6.51
CA VAL A 76 29.03 -8.17 -7.38
C VAL A 76 30.20 -8.79 -6.61
N SER A 77 30.32 -8.49 -5.31
CA SER A 77 31.34 -9.01 -4.40
C SER A 77 30.90 -10.26 -3.64
N CYS A 78 29.65 -10.73 -3.81
CA CYS A 78 29.16 -11.95 -3.19
C CYS A 78 29.99 -13.16 -3.64
N LYS A 79 30.57 -13.88 -2.67
CA LYS A 79 31.45 -15.02 -2.94
C LYS A 79 30.69 -16.31 -3.23
N ASP A 80 29.44 -16.40 -2.77
CA ASP A 80 28.59 -17.58 -2.91
C ASP A 80 27.21 -17.17 -3.45
N VAL A 81 27.18 -16.82 -4.73
CA VAL A 81 25.93 -16.48 -5.44
C VAL A 81 24.94 -17.66 -5.42
N PRO A 82 25.33 -18.93 -5.65
CA PRO A 82 24.41 -20.06 -5.54
C PRO A 82 23.78 -20.20 -4.15
N GLY A 83 24.57 -20.05 -3.08
CA GLY A 83 24.04 -20.07 -1.71
C GLY A 83 23.08 -18.91 -1.42
N ALA A 84 23.39 -17.70 -1.89
CA ALA A 84 22.50 -16.56 -1.77
C ALA A 84 21.17 -16.78 -2.51
N LEU A 85 21.22 -17.31 -3.74
CA LEU A 85 20.02 -17.66 -4.51
C LEU A 85 19.22 -18.77 -3.84
N LYS A 86 19.90 -19.78 -3.27
CA LYS A 86 19.22 -20.85 -2.53
C LYS A 86 18.51 -20.30 -1.30
N LEU A 87 19.15 -19.43 -0.51
CA LEU A 87 18.51 -18.76 0.62
C LEU A 87 17.27 -17.98 0.18
N ILE A 88 17.36 -17.28 -0.97
CA ILE A 88 16.23 -16.55 -1.52
C ILE A 88 15.07 -17.49 -1.87
N ASN A 89 15.36 -18.60 -2.53
CA ASN A 89 14.38 -19.60 -2.90
C ASN A 89 13.75 -20.28 -1.67
N ASP A 90 14.56 -20.73 -0.71
CA ASP A 90 14.07 -21.45 0.47
C ASP A 90 13.16 -20.56 1.33
N LEU A 91 13.42 -19.25 1.42
CA LEU A 91 12.56 -18.30 2.15
C LEU A 91 11.23 -17.99 1.44
N LEU A 92 11.06 -18.53 0.22
CA LEU A 92 9.82 -18.49 -0.56
C LEU A 92 9.05 -19.81 -0.51
N ASP A 93 9.59 -20.87 0.10
CA ASP A 93 8.84 -22.12 0.30
C ASP A 93 7.61 -21.86 1.18
N GLN A 94 6.50 -22.54 0.91
CA GLN A 94 5.18 -22.22 1.48
C GLN A 94 5.15 -22.29 3.02
N ASP A 95 5.80 -23.28 3.61
CA ASP A 95 5.88 -23.45 5.07
C ASP A 95 6.66 -22.30 5.73
N ILE A 96 7.74 -21.86 5.09
CA ILE A 96 8.52 -20.70 5.52
C ILE A 96 7.75 -19.39 5.28
N HIS A 97 7.00 -19.29 4.19
CA HIS A 97 6.12 -18.15 3.94
C HIS A 97 5.04 -18.05 5.03
N ASN A 98 4.39 -19.17 5.37
CA ASN A 98 3.44 -19.22 6.48
C ASN A 98 4.09 -18.78 7.79
N LEU A 99 5.29 -19.28 8.09
CA LEU A 99 6.04 -18.84 9.28
C LEU A 99 6.32 -17.33 9.29
N ARG A 100 6.66 -16.74 8.13
CA ARG A 100 6.99 -15.31 8.02
C ARG A 100 5.79 -14.37 8.20
N PHE A 101 4.58 -14.81 7.83
CA PHE A 101 3.40 -13.94 7.79
C PHE A 101 2.28 -14.34 8.76
N TRP A 102 2.05 -15.63 8.96
CA TRP A 102 1.12 -16.16 9.95
C TRP A 102 1.77 -16.32 11.31
N GLY A 103 3.03 -16.75 11.33
CA GLY A 103 3.80 -17.04 12.55
C GLY A 103 3.88 -18.54 12.84
N VAL A 104 3.98 -18.89 14.12
CA VAL A 104 4.04 -20.27 14.60
C VAL A 104 2.63 -20.78 14.93
N GLU A 105 2.24 -21.92 14.36
CA GLU A 105 0.96 -22.58 14.63
C GLU A 105 0.80 -22.92 16.13
N GLY A 106 -0.38 -22.64 16.70
CA GLY A 106 -0.68 -22.79 18.13
C GLY A 106 -0.07 -21.71 19.03
N VAL A 107 0.62 -20.73 18.44
CA VAL A 107 1.18 -19.57 19.15
C VAL A 107 0.61 -18.29 18.57
N ASP A 108 0.83 -18.07 17.27
CA ASP A 108 0.47 -16.85 16.55
C ASP A 108 -0.85 -16.94 15.78
N TYR A 109 -1.29 -18.17 15.50
CA TYR A 109 -2.56 -18.50 14.85
C TYR A 109 -2.94 -19.95 15.18
N GLU A 110 -4.21 -20.28 14.94
CA GLU A 110 -4.80 -21.61 15.10
C GLU A 110 -5.29 -22.16 13.76
N VAL A 111 -5.47 -23.47 13.69
CA VAL A 111 -6.04 -24.17 12.53
C VAL A 111 -7.35 -24.83 12.95
N ASP A 112 -8.42 -24.57 12.23
CA ASP A 112 -9.72 -25.18 12.55
C ASP A 112 -9.89 -26.59 11.96
N GLU A 113 -11.05 -27.20 12.21
CA GLU A 113 -11.36 -28.56 11.76
C GLU A 113 -11.37 -28.73 10.23
N ASN A 114 -11.50 -27.63 9.48
CA ASN A 114 -11.48 -27.61 8.01
C ASN A 114 -10.08 -27.28 7.46
N GLY A 115 -9.09 -27.05 8.33
CA GLY A 115 -7.76 -26.62 7.93
C GLY A 115 -7.63 -25.11 7.70
N GLU A 116 -8.63 -24.31 8.06
CA GLU A 116 -8.59 -22.86 7.89
C GLU A 116 -7.81 -22.18 9.03
N PHE A 117 -6.90 -21.29 8.66
CA PHE A 117 -6.10 -20.50 9.60
C PHE A 117 -6.91 -19.33 10.14
N TYR A 118 -6.85 -19.12 11.46
CA TYR A 118 -7.49 -17.99 12.12
C TYR A 118 -6.70 -17.57 13.36
N ARG A 119 -6.95 -16.38 13.90
CA ARG A 119 -6.39 -15.94 15.17
C ARG A 119 -7.46 -15.82 16.24
N THR A 120 -7.09 -16.11 17.49
CA THR A 120 -7.92 -15.74 18.64
C THR A 120 -7.86 -14.22 18.89
N PRO A 121 -8.78 -13.64 19.67
CA PRO A 121 -8.70 -12.23 20.07
C PRO A 121 -7.36 -11.85 20.74
N GLU A 122 -6.81 -12.75 21.56
CA GLU A 122 -5.51 -12.56 22.20
C GLU A 122 -4.37 -12.54 21.19
N GLN A 123 -4.36 -13.49 20.24
CA GLN A 123 -3.37 -13.54 19.15
C GLN A 123 -3.44 -12.29 18.27
N ARG A 124 -4.64 -11.77 17.96
CA ARG A 124 -4.79 -10.50 17.21
C ARG A 124 -4.27 -9.29 17.97
N THR A 125 -4.43 -9.28 19.29
CA THR A 125 -3.91 -8.19 20.14
C THR A 125 -2.39 -8.27 20.17
N GLN A 126 -1.84 -9.45 20.39
CA GLN A 126 -0.40 -9.68 20.38
C GLN A 126 0.24 -9.39 19.02
N ALA A 127 -0.41 -9.75 17.91
CA ALA A 127 0.06 -9.45 16.56
C ALA A 127 0.15 -7.95 16.26
N SER A 128 -0.64 -7.11 16.94
CA SER A 128 -0.56 -5.64 16.83
C SER A 128 0.51 -5.02 17.72
N ASP A 129 1.06 -5.77 18.68
CA ASP A 129 2.09 -5.27 19.60
C ASP A 129 3.41 -5.04 18.87
N THR A 130 4.00 -3.86 19.09
CA THR A 130 5.21 -3.43 18.36
C THR A 130 6.45 -4.20 18.79
N GLU A 131 6.60 -4.49 20.09
CA GLU A 131 7.75 -5.22 20.62
C GLU A 131 7.68 -6.70 20.20
N TYR A 132 6.49 -7.28 20.20
CA TYR A 132 6.24 -8.64 19.73
C TYR A 132 6.58 -8.79 18.24
N LYS A 133 6.06 -7.90 17.39
CA LYS A 133 6.42 -7.90 15.95
C LYS A 133 7.92 -7.79 15.74
N ALA A 134 8.60 -6.92 16.47
CA ALA A 134 10.04 -6.71 16.31
C ALA A 134 10.89 -7.90 16.79
N SER A 135 10.43 -8.63 17.81
CA SER A 135 11.20 -9.71 18.45
C SER A 135 10.84 -11.11 17.96
N HIS A 136 9.64 -11.32 17.42
CA HIS A 136 9.10 -12.64 17.09
C HIS A 136 8.68 -12.80 15.61
N MET A 137 8.20 -11.74 14.95
CA MET A 137 7.79 -11.79 13.55
C MET A 137 8.95 -11.51 12.58
N CYS A 138 8.94 -12.15 11.40
CA CYS A 138 10.01 -12.01 10.41
C CYS A 138 9.51 -11.82 8.97
N SER A 139 8.66 -10.81 8.76
CA SER A 139 8.07 -10.53 7.44
C SER A 139 9.12 -10.17 6.37
N TYR A 140 10.25 -9.58 6.74
CA TYR A 140 11.28 -9.05 5.84
C TYR A 140 10.68 -8.20 4.71
N SER A 141 10.23 -6.99 5.01
CA SER A 141 9.36 -6.17 4.15
C SER A 141 9.79 -6.00 2.68
N TYR A 142 11.10 -6.03 2.39
CA TYR A 142 11.65 -5.87 1.03
C TYR A 142 12.05 -7.19 0.35
N PHE A 143 11.86 -8.31 1.04
CA PHE A 143 12.14 -9.62 0.50
C PHE A 143 10.99 -10.07 -0.43
N PRO A 144 11.28 -10.79 -1.53
CA PRO A 144 10.26 -11.38 -2.37
C PRO A 144 9.21 -12.16 -1.56
N GLN A 145 7.96 -12.00 -1.98
CA GLN A 145 6.79 -12.55 -1.30
C GLN A 145 5.65 -12.62 -2.31
N TYR A 146 4.64 -13.41 -2.00
CA TYR A 146 3.45 -13.55 -2.83
C TYR A 146 2.18 -13.45 -1.98
N ASN A 147 1.11 -12.99 -2.61
CA ASN A 147 -0.22 -12.86 -2.02
C ASN A 147 -1.17 -13.87 -2.69
N GLY A 148 -2.42 -13.94 -2.23
CA GLY A 148 -3.43 -14.86 -2.77
C GLY A 148 -3.49 -16.17 -1.98
N THR A 149 -4.08 -17.20 -2.57
CA THR A 149 -4.25 -18.52 -1.94
C THR A 149 -2.90 -19.26 -1.84
N SER A 150 -2.67 -19.88 -0.69
CA SER A 150 -1.57 -20.77 -0.37
C SER A 150 -1.64 -22.06 -1.21
N ASP A 151 -0.53 -22.79 -1.29
CA ASP A 151 -0.43 -24.08 -2.00
C ASP A 151 -1.44 -25.14 -1.51
N ASP A 152 -1.98 -24.99 -0.30
CA ASP A 152 -3.03 -25.87 0.22
C ASP A 152 -4.41 -25.66 -0.43
N GLY A 153 -4.61 -24.56 -1.17
CA GLY A 153 -5.88 -24.21 -1.80
C GLY A 153 -6.98 -23.77 -0.84
N ILE A 154 -6.67 -23.58 0.44
CA ILE A 154 -7.61 -23.24 1.52
C ILE A 154 -7.27 -21.87 2.10
N ASN A 155 -6.01 -21.68 2.50
CA ASN A 155 -5.58 -20.54 3.28
C ASN A 155 -5.05 -19.42 2.39
N ALA A 156 -5.10 -18.18 2.88
CA ALA A 156 -4.39 -17.09 2.27
C ALA A 156 -2.91 -17.12 2.69
N ASN A 157 -2.03 -16.66 1.79
CA ASN A 157 -0.60 -16.52 2.07
C ASN A 157 -0.28 -15.52 3.19
N LYS A 158 -1.25 -14.68 3.55
CA LYS A 158 -1.16 -13.71 4.63
C LYS A 158 -2.50 -13.54 5.35
N PRO A 159 -2.50 -13.21 6.65
CA PRO A 159 -3.72 -13.03 7.44
C PRO A 159 -4.71 -12.02 6.86
N ASP A 160 -4.23 -10.90 6.30
CA ASP A 160 -5.08 -9.86 5.70
C ASP A 160 -5.81 -10.31 4.43
N GLY A 161 -5.32 -11.37 3.78
CA GLY A 161 -5.98 -11.99 2.64
C GLY A 161 -6.98 -13.10 3.02
N GLN A 162 -7.02 -13.52 4.29
CA GLN A 162 -7.94 -14.56 4.75
C GLN A 162 -9.28 -13.91 5.10
N ALA A 163 -10.31 -14.17 4.31
CA ALA A 163 -11.59 -13.46 4.40
C ALA A 163 -12.20 -13.49 5.81
N ARG A 164 -12.25 -14.67 6.43
CA ARG A 164 -12.76 -14.84 7.80
C ARG A 164 -11.91 -14.10 8.83
N GLU A 165 -10.59 -14.28 8.80
CA GLU A 165 -9.69 -13.60 9.74
C GLU A 165 -9.74 -12.08 9.60
N PHE A 166 -9.79 -11.57 8.36
CA PHE A 166 -9.98 -10.15 8.07
C PHE A 166 -11.26 -9.65 8.74
N PHE A 167 -12.40 -10.29 8.44
CA PHE A 167 -13.69 -9.82 8.94
C PHE A 167 -13.82 -9.97 10.45
N ASP A 168 -13.38 -11.10 11.03
CA ASP A 168 -13.40 -11.34 12.47
C ASP A 168 -12.47 -10.37 13.22
N GLY A 169 -11.42 -9.89 12.57
CA GLY A 169 -10.47 -8.90 13.09
C GLY A 169 -10.97 -7.45 13.07
N LEU A 170 -12.09 -7.15 12.39
CA LEU A 170 -12.69 -5.82 12.37
C LEU A 170 -13.45 -5.51 13.67
N ASN A 171 -13.48 -4.23 14.03
CA ASN A 171 -14.32 -3.72 15.10
C ASN A 171 -15.80 -3.75 14.72
N ASP A 172 -16.67 -3.81 15.72
CA ASP A 172 -18.10 -3.96 15.52
C ASP A 172 -18.74 -2.76 14.79
N ASP A 173 -18.24 -1.56 15.02
CA ASP A 173 -18.67 -0.33 14.34
C ASP A 173 -18.23 -0.29 12.87
N VAL A 174 -17.03 -0.81 12.54
CA VAL A 174 -16.59 -1.00 11.14
C VAL A 174 -17.47 -2.04 10.44
N LYS A 175 -17.80 -3.15 11.11
CA LYS A 175 -18.73 -4.16 10.58
C LYS A 175 -20.13 -3.58 10.35
N GLU A 176 -20.64 -2.77 11.28
CA GLU A 176 -21.92 -2.06 11.13
C GLU A 176 -21.87 -1.09 9.94
N ALA A 177 -20.79 -0.33 9.79
CA ALA A 177 -20.60 0.57 8.65
C ALA A 177 -20.59 -0.22 7.32
N PHE A 178 -19.84 -1.32 7.24
CA PHE A 178 -19.82 -2.19 6.07
C PHE A 178 -21.22 -2.69 5.70
N GLN A 179 -21.97 -3.21 6.67
CA GLN A 179 -23.35 -3.65 6.48
C GLN A 179 -24.27 -2.51 6.00
N ALA A 180 -24.13 -1.31 6.57
CA ALA A 180 -24.93 -0.14 6.18
C ALA A 180 -24.66 0.30 4.73
N TYR A 181 -23.44 0.10 4.24
CA TYR A 181 -23.04 0.39 2.86
C TYR A 181 -23.21 -0.81 1.91
N GLY A 182 -23.63 -1.98 2.42
CA GLY A 182 -23.76 -3.20 1.62
C GLY A 182 -22.42 -3.75 1.12
N ALA A 183 -21.36 -3.58 1.91
CA ALA A 183 -20.00 -4.03 1.65
C ALA A 183 -19.54 -5.05 2.70
N GLU A 184 -18.52 -5.83 2.37
CA GLU A 184 -17.80 -6.75 3.26
C GLU A 184 -16.31 -6.39 3.38
N THR A 185 -15.81 -5.52 2.51
CA THR A 185 -14.41 -5.06 2.51
C THR A 185 -14.27 -3.55 2.28
N TYR A 186 -13.13 -3.00 2.70
CA TYR A 186 -12.75 -1.62 2.40
C TYR A 186 -12.74 -1.30 0.89
N VAL A 187 -12.37 -2.28 0.06
CA VAL A 187 -12.35 -2.13 -1.41
C VAL A 187 -13.76 -2.05 -1.97
N GLU A 188 -14.70 -2.83 -1.44
CA GLU A 188 -16.10 -2.75 -1.86
C GLU A 188 -16.75 -1.41 -1.49
N MET A 189 -16.35 -0.78 -0.37
CA MET A 189 -16.78 0.58 -0.04
C MET A 189 -16.31 1.62 -1.07
N LEU A 190 -15.10 1.46 -1.62
CA LEU A 190 -14.58 2.35 -2.67
C LEU A 190 -15.17 2.05 -4.05
N GLY A 191 -15.46 0.77 -4.29
CA GLY A 191 -15.67 0.22 -5.62
C GLY A 191 -14.36 -0.07 -6.34
N THR A 192 -14.43 -0.84 -7.42
CA THR A 192 -13.26 -1.22 -8.23
C THR A 192 -13.44 -0.75 -9.67
N ASN A 193 -12.40 -0.14 -10.22
CA ASN A 193 -12.34 0.32 -11.61
C ASN A 193 -11.41 -0.58 -12.45
N GLU A 194 -11.64 -0.64 -13.76
CA GLU A 194 -10.71 -1.34 -14.66
C GLU A 194 -9.40 -0.57 -14.78
N ALA A 195 -8.28 -1.29 -14.84
CA ALA A 195 -7.00 -0.66 -15.12
C ALA A 195 -7.06 0.13 -16.45
N PRO A 196 -6.44 1.33 -16.54
CA PRO A 196 -6.47 2.16 -17.75
C PRO A 196 -5.87 1.52 -19.01
N GLY A 197 -5.09 0.45 -18.86
CA GLY A 197 -4.47 -0.31 -19.95
C GLY A 197 -3.28 -1.12 -19.44
N GLU A 198 -2.70 -1.94 -20.32
CA GLU A 198 -1.57 -2.83 -20.00
C GLU A 198 -0.28 -2.09 -19.62
N TRP A 199 -0.21 -0.79 -19.92
CA TRP A 199 0.87 0.09 -19.50
C TRP A 199 0.81 0.47 -18.02
N TYR A 200 -0.37 0.35 -17.38
CA TYR A 200 -0.54 0.69 -15.98
C TYR A 200 0.12 -0.36 -15.06
N PRO A 201 0.71 0.05 -13.92
CA PRO A 201 0.87 1.42 -13.45
C PRO A 201 2.19 2.07 -13.85
N MET A 202 2.15 3.34 -14.23
CA MET A 202 3.36 4.08 -14.61
C MET A 202 4.22 4.52 -13.41
N TRP A 203 3.62 4.60 -12.21
CA TRP A 203 4.36 4.94 -11.00
C TRP A 203 5.50 3.95 -10.69
N SER A 204 5.39 2.68 -11.12
CA SER A 204 6.45 1.68 -10.92
C SER A 204 7.72 2.01 -11.69
N PHE A 205 7.60 2.77 -12.79
CA PHE A 205 8.72 3.28 -13.56
C PHE A 205 9.23 4.60 -12.99
N SER A 206 8.34 5.57 -12.76
CA SER A 206 8.75 6.90 -12.26
C SER A 206 9.38 6.87 -10.87
N ASN A 207 9.05 5.87 -10.04
CA ASN A 207 9.69 5.67 -8.74
C ASN A 207 11.20 5.40 -8.82
N ASN A 208 11.69 4.93 -9.98
CA ASN A 208 13.11 4.67 -10.21
C ASN A 208 13.84 5.87 -10.84
N PHE A 209 13.15 7.00 -11.04
CA PHE A 209 13.76 8.18 -11.63
C PHE A 209 14.84 8.74 -10.71
N ASN A 210 15.92 9.19 -11.34
CA ASN A 210 16.97 9.95 -10.69
C ASN A 210 17.37 11.12 -11.60
N THR A 211 18.26 11.98 -11.12
CA THR A 211 18.63 13.21 -11.82
C THR A 211 19.58 13.01 -13.01
N SER A 212 19.79 11.77 -13.47
CA SER A 212 20.68 11.48 -14.60
C SER A 212 20.02 11.72 -15.96
N THR A 213 18.69 11.80 -16.03
CA THR A 213 17.94 12.09 -17.26
C THR A 213 17.20 13.44 -17.16
N PRO A 214 16.88 14.09 -18.30
CA PRO A 214 16.04 15.29 -18.29
C PRO A 214 14.68 15.08 -17.62
N GLY A 215 14.00 13.96 -17.88
CA GLY A 215 12.72 13.64 -17.28
C GLY A 215 12.81 13.38 -15.79
N GLY A 216 13.87 12.72 -15.32
CA GLY A 216 14.15 12.54 -13.89
C GLY A 216 14.49 13.84 -13.16
N MET A 217 15.23 14.75 -13.82
CA MET A 217 15.44 16.12 -13.33
C MET A 217 14.12 16.92 -13.27
N ALA A 218 13.29 16.85 -14.30
CA ALA A 218 11.98 17.51 -14.34
C ALA A 218 11.06 16.97 -13.23
N TRP A 219 10.99 15.65 -13.06
CA TRP A 219 10.22 14.99 -12.00
C TRP A 219 10.62 15.48 -10.60
N THR A 220 11.93 15.56 -10.33
CA THR A 220 12.45 16.07 -9.05
C THR A 220 11.98 17.51 -8.79
N LYS A 221 12.17 18.40 -9.77
CA LYS A 221 11.77 19.81 -9.66
C LYS A 221 10.25 20.00 -9.52
N ILE A 222 9.47 19.22 -10.26
CA ILE A 222 8.00 19.21 -10.14
C ILE A 222 7.60 18.83 -8.71
N GLY A 223 8.26 17.83 -8.12
CA GLY A 223 8.06 17.45 -6.73
C GLY A 223 8.31 18.61 -5.77
N GLU A 224 9.45 19.29 -5.91
CA GLU A 224 9.82 20.46 -5.11
C GLU A 224 8.80 21.61 -5.26
N VAL A 225 8.45 21.98 -6.49
CA VAL A 225 7.46 23.04 -6.78
C VAL A 225 6.10 22.70 -6.21
N LYS A 226 5.63 21.45 -6.32
CA LYS A 226 4.35 21.04 -5.71
C LYS A 226 4.36 21.21 -4.20
N HIS A 227 5.43 20.80 -3.51
CA HIS A 227 5.55 20.93 -2.05
C HIS A 227 5.61 22.39 -1.59
N GLU A 228 6.21 23.27 -2.38
CA GLU A 228 6.30 24.70 -2.06
C GLU A 228 4.99 25.44 -2.36
N TYR A 229 4.42 25.26 -3.54
CA TYR A 229 3.35 26.13 -4.05
C TYR A 229 1.95 25.63 -3.71
N LEU A 230 1.67 24.32 -3.75
CA LEU A 230 0.29 23.83 -3.53
C LEU A 230 -0.26 24.18 -2.14
N PRO A 231 0.50 24.11 -1.03
CA PRO A 231 0.01 24.59 0.27
C PRO A 231 -0.36 26.08 0.24
N GLN A 232 0.37 26.89 -0.51
CA GLN A 232 0.08 28.32 -0.65
C GLN A 232 -1.19 28.55 -1.46
N VAL A 233 -1.39 27.80 -2.55
CA VAL A 233 -2.63 27.83 -3.34
C VAL A 233 -3.85 27.52 -2.48
N VAL A 234 -3.77 26.45 -1.67
CA VAL A 234 -4.87 26.03 -0.79
C VAL A 234 -5.22 27.10 0.24
N MET A 235 -4.22 27.83 0.74
CA MET A 235 -4.40 28.86 1.77
C MET A 235 -4.63 30.27 1.19
N ALA A 236 -4.61 30.42 -0.13
CA ALA A 236 -4.66 31.73 -0.78
C ALA A 236 -6.05 32.36 -0.68
N ALA A 237 -6.10 33.66 -0.37
CA ALA A 237 -7.33 34.45 -0.50
C ALA A 237 -7.72 34.69 -1.97
N ASP A 238 -6.72 34.72 -2.87
CA ASP A 238 -6.86 34.84 -4.31
C ASP A 238 -6.33 33.56 -4.97
N PHE A 239 -7.25 32.61 -5.18
CA PHE A 239 -6.93 31.30 -5.74
C PHE A 239 -6.37 31.41 -7.16
N ASP A 240 -6.99 32.20 -8.03
CA ASP A 240 -6.63 32.28 -9.44
C ASP A 240 -5.21 32.81 -9.63
N LYS A 241 -4.83 33.81 -8.83
CA LYS A 241 -3.47 34.33 -8.84
C LYS A 241 -2.46 33.28 -8.34
N ALA A 242 -2.71 32.67 -7.18
CA ALA A 242 -1.79 31.68 -6.63
C ALA A 242 -1.64 30.45 -7.56
N TRP A 243 -2.74 30.05 -8.22
CA TRP A 243 -2.74 28.99 -9.21
C TRP A 243 -1.92 29.36 -10.44
N ALA A 244 -2.04 30.59 -10.94
CA ALA A 244 -1.22 31.08 -12.05
C ALA A 244 0.27 31.06 -11.69
N ASP A 245 0.65 31.55 -10.51
CA ASP A 245 2.04 31.54 -10.02
C ASP A 245 2.58 30.10 -9.91
N TYR A 246 1.78 29.16 -9.39
CA TYR A 246 2.12 27.73 -9.38
C TYR A 246 2.34 27.15 -10.77
N MET A 247 1.42 27.43 -11.71
CA MET A 247 1.51 26.90 -13.07
C MET A 247 2.73 27.45 -13.82
N ASP A 248 3.11 28.71 -13.61
CA ASP A 248 4.34 29.28 -14.16
C ASP A 248 5.58 28.55 -13.62
N ALA A 249 5.64 28.31 -12.30
CA ALA A 249 6.73 27.55 -11.68
C ALA A 249 6.77 26.09 -12.16
N TYR A 250 5.61 25.44 -12.27
CA TYR A 250 5.47 24.07 -12.78
C TYR A 250 5.96 23.96 -14.22
N ASN A 251 5.54 24.87 -15.10
CA ASN A 251 5.96 24.87 -16.51
C ASN A 251 7.46 25.12 -16.67
N ALA A 252 8.06 25.94 -15.81
CA ALA A 252 9.51 26.14 -15.79
C ALA A 252 10.31 24.87 -15.43
N CYS A 253 9.67 23.86 -14.83
CA CYS A 253 10.29 22.56 -14.53
C CYS A 253 10.46 21.67 -15.76
N LYS A 254 9.90 22.04 -16.92
CA LYS A 254 9.87 21.25 -18.16
C LYS A 254 9.13 19.91 -18.01
N PRO A 255 7.84 19.92 -17.61
CA PRO A 255 7.07 18.68 -17.46
C PRO A 255 6.98 17.84 -18.74
N GLU A 256 7.17 18.43 -19.92
CA GLU A 256 7.27 17.71 -21.19
C GLU A 256 8.42 16.70 -21.24
N ASP A 257 9.55 16.97 -20.58
CA ASP A 257 10.69 16.04 -20.51
C ASP A 257 10.31 14.80 -19.70
N PHE A 258 9.59 14.99 -18.58
CA PHE A 258 9.04 13.91 -17.76
C PHE A 258 7.98 13.11 -18.54
N ILE A 259 7.03 13.79 -19.18
CA ILE A 259 5.96 13.15 -19.96
C ILE A 259 6.53 12.34 -21.12
N SER A 260 7.57 12.84 -21.80
CA SER A 260 8.20 12.12 -22.92
C SER A 260 8.85 10.81 -22.48
N GLU A 261 9.49 10.76 -21.32
CA GLU A 261 10.07 9.51 -20.79
C GLU A 261 8.97 8.52 -20.38
N LEU A 262 7.88 9.00 -19.78
CA LEU A 262 6.72 8.14 -19.49
C LEU A 262 6.03 7.61 -20.75
N GLN A 263 5.97 8.41 -21.81
CA GLN A 263 5.38 7.98 -23.09
C GLN A 263 6.21 6.88 -23.73
N ALA A 264 7.55 6.98 -23.70
CA ALA A 264 8.43 5.94 -24.22
C ALA A 264 8.27 4.60 -23.46
N GLU A 265 8.14 4.66 -22.13
CA GLU A 265 7.87 3.48 -21.31
C GLU A 265 6.48 2.90 -21.60
N LEU A 266 5.46 3.75 -21.74
CA LEU A 266 4.11 3.33 -22.12
C LEU A 266 4.15 2.55 -23.43
N ASP A 267 4.77 3.11 -24.47
CA ASP A 267 4.87 2.48 -25.79
C ASP A 267 5.60 1.13 -25.70
N SER A 268 6.69 1.07 -24.93
CA SER A 268 7.44 -0.18 -24.71
C SER A 268 6.60 -1.27 -24.03
N ARG A 269 5.82 -0.90 -22.99
CA ARG A 269 4.91 -1.85 -22.32
C ARG A 269 3.82 -2.35 -23.24
N MET A 270 3.24 -1.47 -24.06
CA MET A 270 2.22 -1.85 -25.03
C MET A 270 2.77 -2.80 -26.10
N GLU A 271 3.98 -2.55 -26.62
CA GLU A 271 4.66 -3.47 -27.55
C GLU A 271 4.95 -4.84 -26.92
N LEU A 272 5.36 -4.86 -25.64
CA LEU A 272 5.60 -6.09 -24.90
C LEU A 272 4.31 -6.88 -24.69
N ALA A 273 3.25 -6.22 -24.22
CA ALA A 273 1.97 -6.85 -23.94
C ALA A 273 1.33 -7.46 -25.20
N ALA A 274 1.51 -6.82 -26.36
CA ALA A 274 1.05 -7.35 -27.64
C ALA A 274 1.65 -8.71 -28.03
N LYS A 275 2.78 -9.14 -27.42
CA LYS A 275 3.40 -10.46 -27.66
C LYS A 275 2.69 -11.60 -26.94
N PHE A 276 1.86 -11.30 -25.95
CA PHE A 276 1.17 -12.27 -25.10
C PHE A 276 -0.34 -12.36 -25.41
N LYS A 277 -0.80 -11.70 -26.46
CA LYS A 277 -2.16 -11.79 -27.02
C LYS A 277 -2.18 -12.73 -28.22
#